data_AF-A0A382WE49-F1
#
_entry.id   AF-A0A382WE49-F1
#
_cell.length_a   1.000
_cell.length_b   1.000
_cell.length_c   1.000
_cell.angle_alpha   90.00
_cell.angle_beta   90.00
_cell.angle_gamma   90.00
#
_symmetry.space_group_name_H-M   'P 1'
#
loop_
_entity.id
_entity.type
_entity.pdbx_description
1 polymer ?
#
loop_
_entity_poly.entity_id
_entity_poly.type
_entity_poly.pdbx_seq_one_letter_code
_entity_poly.pdbx_strand_id
1 'polypeptide(L)'
;MKYVSTRNKSKEFNFTEVFIKGLAEDGGLFVPKKTPKLSNEELLKFKDLNYKDLAKEIIFLFCEESISKKELSNIVEKSYSNFKENNVVKISKLGENKILELYHGPTLAFKDIAMQFIGNLYNYYLKSSEKNINIVVATSGDTGSAAIDAMKGKDKINIFVLHPNNRVS
;
A
#
# COMPACT_ATOMS: atom_id res chain seq x y z
N MET A 1 0.82 -3.35 17.21
CA MET A 1 2.05 -2.71 16.71
C MET A 1 2.12 -1.22 17.04
N LYS A 2 3.30 -0.72 17.45
CA LYS A 2 3.60 0.73 17.61
C LYS A 2 4.68 1.16 16.63
N TYR A 3 4.69 2.44 16.27
CA TYR A 3 5.61 3.07 15.33
C TYR A 3 6.36 4.23 15.97
N VAL A 4 7.57 4.49 15.50
CA VAL A 4 8.43 5.60 15.95
C VAL A 4 9.00 6.34 14.75
N SER A 5 9.43 7.59 14.93
CA SER A 5 10.20 8.29 13.89
C SER A 5 11.64 7.75 13.85
N THR A 6 12.22 7.69 12.65
CA THR A 6 13.65 7.39 12.47
C THR A 6 14.57 8.44 13.10
N ARG A 7 14.08 9.66 13.35
CA ARG A 7 14.84 10.76 13.96
C ARG A 7 14.55 10.98 15.44
N ASN A 8 13.37 10.55 15.91
CA ASN A 8 13.01 10.59 17.32
C ASN A 8 12.18 9.36 17.73
N LYS A 9 12.74 8.55 18.63
CA LYS A 9 12.12 7.32 19.11
C LYS A 9 11.38 7.48 20.46
N SER A 10 11.26 8.70 20.99
CA SER A 10 10.61 8.94 22.28
C SER A 10 9.08 8.89 22.21
N LYS A 11 8.51 9.28 21.06
CA LYS A 11 7.07 9.26 20.83
C LYS A 11 6.68 8.04 20.00
N GLU A 12 5.58 7.41 20.42
CA GLU A 12 5.00 6.25 19.74
C GLU A 12 3.67 6.61 19.09
N PHE A 13 3.39 5.97 17.96
CA PHE A 13 2.19 6.17 17.16
C PHE A 13 1.56 4.81 16.83
N ASN A 14 0.25 4.78 16.67
CA ASN A 14 -0.46 3.63 16.11
C ASN A 14 -0.43 3.65 14.57
N PHE A 15 -0.87 2.55 13.94
CA PHE A 15 -0.83 2.41 12.48
C PHE A 15 -1.68 3.47 11.75
N THR A 16 -2.89 3.76 12.25
CA THR A 16 -3.77 4.77 11.66
C THR A 16 -3.13 6.16 11.70
N GLU A 17 -2.50 6.54 12.81
CA GLU A 17 -1.81 7.83 12.95
C GLU A 17 -0.68 7.99 11.94
N VAL A 18 0.18 6.98 11.79
CA VAL A 18 1.31 7.05 10.85
C VAL A 18 0.85 7.03 9.41
N PHE A 19 -0.20 6.28 9.09
CA PHE A 19 -0.78 6.25 7.75
C PHE A 19 -1.35 7.61 7.35
N ILE A 20 -2.13 8.26 8.23
CA ILE A 20 -2.73 9.56 7.93
C ILE A 20 -1.69 10.70 7.92
N LYS A 21 -0.70 10.66 8.81
CA LYS A 21 0.36 11.69 8.84
C LYS A 21 1.32 11.60 7.65
N GLY A 22 1.65 10.39 7.19
CA GLY A 22 2.61 10.15 6.12
C GLY A 22 4.07 10.41 6.54
N LEU A 23 4.41 11.65 6.90
CA LEU A 23 5.74 12.05 7.36
C LEU A 23 5.71 12.44 8.86
N ALA A 24 6.77 12.12 9.59
CA ALA A 24 6.88 12.55 10.99
C ALA A 24 7.18 14.04 11.11
N GLU A 25 6.74 14.65 12.22
CA GLU A 25 6.88 16.11 12.48
C GLU A 25 8.35 16.56 12.55
N ASP A 26 9.27 15.66 12.89
CA ASP A 26 10.72 15.90 12.91
C ASP A 26 11.40 15.67 11.55
N GLY A 27 10.60 15.46 10.49
CA GLY A 27 11.05 15.14 9.13
C GLY A 27 11.61 13.73 8.97
N GLY A 28 11.48 12.87 9.99
CA GLY A 28 11.81 11.45 9.91
C GLY A 28 10.70 10.62 9.24
N LEU A 29 10.99 9.34 9.06
CA LEU A 29 10.03 8.37 8.53
C LEU A 29 9.49 7.52 9.68
N PHE A 30 8.22 7.11 9.59
CA PHE A 30 7.67 6.18 10.55
C PHE A 30 8.16 4.76 10.25
N VAL A 31 8.68 4.09 11.27
CA VAL A 31 9.08 2.68 11.22
C VAL A 31 8.48 1.93 12.42
N PRO A 32 8.17 0.63 12.28
CA PRO A 32 7.66 -0.14 13.41
C PRO A 32 8.70 -0.17 14.53
N LYS A 33 8.26 0.03 15.78
CA LYS A 33 9.14 0.02 16.97
C LYS A 33 9.83 -1.34 17.15
N LYS A 34 9.17 -2.42 16.71
CA LYS A 34 9.70 -3.77 16.66
C LYS A 34 9.35 -4.41 15.33
N THR A 35 10.30 -5.08 14.71
CA THR A 35 10.05 -5.88 13.51
C THR A 35 9.34 -7.18 13.89
N PRO A 36 8.17 -7.51 13.31
CA PRO A 36 7.55 -8.81 13.48
C PRO A 36 8.53 -9.93 13.11
N LYS A 37 8.51 -11.04 13.86
CA LYS A 37 9.28 -12.24 13.54
C LYS A 37 8.31 -13.34 13.16
N LEU A 38 8.63 -14.04 12.07
CA LEU A 38 7.93 -15.24 11.65
C LEU A 38 8.73 -16.47 12.07
N SER A 39 8.06 -17.42 12.69
CA SER A 39 8.57 -18.75 12.97
C SER A 39 8.67 -19.58 11.68
N ASN A 40 9.46 -20.65 11.72
CA ASN A 40 9.54 -21.59 10.60
C ASN A 40 8.17 -22.22 10.27
N GLU A 41 7.34 -22.46 11.28
CA GLU A 41 5.99 -22.99 11.07
C GLU A 41 5.09 -22.01 10.32
N GLU A 42 5.17 -20.72 10.64
CA GLU A 42 4.44 -19.67 9.91
C GLU A 42 4.94 -19.54 8.47
N LEU A 43 6.26 -19.57 8.26
CA LEU A 43 6.85 -19.54 6.91
C LEU A 43 6.40 -20.73 6.05
N LEU A 44 6.33 -21.93 6.64
CA LEU A 44 5.83 -23.12 5.96
C LEU A 44 4.35 -22.98 5.59
N LYS A 45 3.52 -22.40 6.47
CA LYS A 45 2.10 -22.09 6.15
C LYS A 45 1.98 -21.04 5.05
N PHE A 46 2.85 -20.03 5.04
CA PHE A 46 2.78 -18.92 4.09
C PHE A 46 3.19 -19.32 2.67
N LYS A 47 4.04 -20.34 2.55
CA LYS A 47 4.54 -20.85 1.26
C LYS A 47 3.42 -21.20 0.28
N ASP A 48 2.30 -21.74 0.77
CA ASP A 48 1.23 -22.27 -0.06
C ASP A 48 0.07 -21.25 -0.26
N LEU A 49 0.21 -20.03 0.26
CA LEU A 49 -0.78 -18.97 0.10
C LEU A 49 -0.70 -18.31 -1.28
N ASN A 50 -1.86 -17.95 -1.83
CA ASN A 50 -1.89 -17.00 -2.95
C ASN A 50 -1.47 -15.60 -2.48
N TYR A 51 -1.23 -14.69 -3.42
CA TYR A 51 -0.71 -13.36 -3.13
C TYR A 51 -1.61 -12.56 -2.19
N LYS A 52 -2.93 -12.62 -2.38
CA LYS A 52 -3.88 -11.85 -1.58
C LYS A 52 -3.89 -12.36 -0.13
N ASP A 53 -3.89 -13.67 0.07
CA ASP A 53 -3.87 -14.26 1.40
C ASP A 53 -2.53 -14.03 2.10
N LEU A 54 -1.42 -14.14 1.37
CA LEU A 54 -0.10 -13.79 1.89
C LEU A 54 -0.02 -12.30 2.27
N ALA A 55 -0.56 -11.41 1.44
CA ALA A 55 -0.61 -9.98 1.72
C ALA A 55 -1.44 -9.69 2.98
N LYS A 56 -2.59 -10.36 3.18
CA LYS A 56 -3.40 -10.23 4.39
C LYS A 56 -2.58 -10.60 5.63
N GLU A 57 -1.92 -11.76 5.62
CA GLU A 57 -1.15 -12.21 6.77
C GLU A 57 0.04 -11.28 7.06
N ILE A 58 0.82 -10.88 6.05
CA ILE A 58 1.98 -10.00 6.24
C ILE A 58 1.54 -8.61 6.71
N ILE A 59 0.56 -7.99 6.06
CA ILE A 59 0.11 -6.62 6.41
C ILE A 59 -0.52 -6.61 7.81
N PHE A 60 -1.25 -7.65 8.19
CA PHE A 60 -1.90 -7.73 9.50
C PHE A 60 -0.90 -7.61 10.66
N LEU A 61 0.31 -8.17 10.54
CA LEU A 61 1.38 -8.04 11.54
C LEU A 61 1.74 -6.58 11.86
N PHE A 62 1.47 -5.67 10.93
CA PHE A 62 1.77 -4.24 11.06
C PHE A 62 0.56 -3.42 11.53
N CYS A 63 -0.67 -3.91 11.33
CA CYS A 63 -1.89 -3.12 11.59
C CYS A 63 -2.94 -3.80 12.48
N GLU A 64 -2.65 -4.93 13.12
CA GLU A 64 -3.61 -5.72 13.92
C GLU A 64 -4.35 -4.93 15.01
N GLU A 65 -3.71 -3.93 15.62
CA GLU A 65 -4.30 -3.06 16.65
C GLU A 65 -5.25 -2.00 16.05
N SER A 66 -5.30 -1.85 14.73
CA SER A 66 -5.98 -0.74 14.04
C SER A 66 -7.01 -1.20 13.00
N ILE A 67 -6.91 -2.42 12.48
CA ILE A 67 -7.80 -2.97 11.47
C ILE A 67 -8.02 -4.45 11.77
N SER A 68 -9.28 -4.91 11.82
CA SER A 68 -9.56 -6.33 12.00
C SER A 68 -9.17 -7.15 10.77
N LYS A 69 -8.87 -8.45 10.92
CA LYS A 69 -8.58 -9.35 9.78
C LYS A 69 -9.68 -9.32 8.71
N LYS A 70 -10.95 -9.22 9.12
CA LYS A 70 -12.10 -9.16 8.20
C LYS A 70 -12.10 -7.88 7.37
N GLU A 71 -11.85 -6.74 8.01
CA GLU A 71 -11.75 -5.44 7.31
C GLU A 71 -10.54 -5.43 6.37
N LEU A 72 -9.38 -5.88 6.84
CA LEU A 72 -8.18 -5.97 6.01
C LEU A 72 -8.39 -6.88 4.80
N SER A 73 -9.05 -8.03 4.98
CA SER A 73 -9.39 -8.93 3.87
C SER A 73 -10.20 -8.21 2.79
N ASN A 74 -11.24 -7.45 3.18
CA ASN A 74 -12.05 -6.68 2.24
C ASN A 74 -11.24 -5.59 1.52
N ILE A 75 -10.28 -4.94 2.21
CA ILE A 75 -9.40 -3.93 1.62
C ILE A 75 -8.49 -4.60 0.59
N VAL A 76 -7.83 -5.70 0.95
CA VAL A 76 -6.89 -6.42 0.08
C VAL A 76 -7.59 -6.98 -1.15
N GLU A 77 -8.78 -7.58 -1.01
CA GLU A 77 -9.54 -8.11 -2.15
C GLU A 77 -9.89 -7.03 -3.16
N LYS A 78 -10.34 -5.86 -2.69
CA LYS A 78 -10.63 -4.70 -3.56
C LYS A 78 -9.38 -4.11 -4.19
N SER A 79 -8.26 -4.10 -3.47
CA SER A 79 -7.01 -3.50 -3.95
C SER A 79 -6.41 -4.27 -5.11
N TYR A 80 -6.58 -5.58 -5.12
CA TYR A 80 -5.98 -6.45 -6.11
C TYR A 80 -7.01 -7.05 -7.10
N SER A 81 -8.22 -6.49 -7.19
CA SER A 81 -9.26 -6.99 -8.10
C SER A 81 -9.03 -6.60 -9.57
N ASN A 82 -8.29 -5.51 -9.82
CA ASN A 82 -8.08 -4.95 -11.15
C ASN A 82 -6.71 -5.31 -11.76
N PHE A 83 -6.03 -6.31 -11.20
CA PHE A 83 -4.80 -6.86 -11.77
C PHE A 83 -5.16 -7.92 -12.81
N LYS A 84 -4.50 -7.87 -13.97
CA LYS A 84 -4.73 -8.82 -15.07
C LYS A 84 -4.22 -10.22 -14.75
N GLU A 85 -3.23 -10.33 -13.88
CA GLU A 85 -2.69 -11.60 -13.40
C GLU A 85 -3.48 -12.07 -12.18
N ASN A 86 -3.97 -13.31 -12.21
CA ASN A 86 -4.83 -13.88 -11.16
C ASN A 86 -4.16 -13.82 -9.77
N ASN A 87 -2.84 -14.02 -9.73
CA ASN A 87 -2.06 -13.97 -8.50
C ASN A 87 -1.34 -12.63 -8.28
N VAL A 88 -1.81 -11.54 -8.92
CA VAL A 88 -1.32 -10.15 -8.82
C VAL A 88 0.07 -9.94 -9.44
N VAL A 89 1.03 -10.78 -9.07
CA VAL A 89 2.41 -10.79 -9.57
C VAL A 89 2.74 -12.15 -10.17
N LYS A 90 3.70 -12.17 -11.09
CA LYS A 90 4.13 -13.39 -11.76
C LYS A 90 5.64 -13.53 -11.72
N ILE A 91 6.13 -14.76 -11.54
CA ILE A 91 7.54 -15.07 -11.71
C ILE A 91 7.71 -15.79 -13.04
N SER A 92 8.33 -15.14 -14.02
CA SER A 92 8.66 -15.73 -15.32
C SER A 92 10.13 -16.15 -15.38
N LYS A 93 10.46 -17.02 -16.34
CA LYS A 93 11.84 -17.46 -16.60
C LYS A 93 12.40 -16.69 -17.79
N LEU A 94 13.65 -16.27 -17.71
CA LEU A 94 14.44 -15.73 -18.80
C LEU A 94 15.76 -16.50 -18.87
N GLY A 95 15.78 -17.58 -19.64
CA GLY A 95 16.88 -18.56 -19.60
C GLY A 95 17.00 -19.18 -18.21
N GLU A 96 18.19 -19.04 -17.60
CA GLU A 96 18.46 -19.47 -16.22
C GLU A 96 17.97 -18.47 -15.16
N ASN A 97 17.62 -17.25 -15.56
CA ASN A 97 17.18 -16.20 -14.66
C ASN A 97 15.67 -16.28 -14.39
N LYS A 98 15.25 -15.68 -13.28
CA LYS A 98 13.84 -15.44 -12.94
C LYS A 98 13.55 -13.96 -12.95
N ILE A 99 12.39 -13.57 -13.47
CA ILE A 99 11.90 -12.19 -13.51
C ILE A 99 10.63 -12.13 -12.67
N LEU A 100 10.58 -11.17 -11.74
CA LEU A 100 9.37 -10.84 -11.00
C LEU A 100 8.63 -9.72 -11.73
N GLU A 101 7.51 -10.08 -12.35
CA GLU A 101 6.65 -9.17 -13.09
C GLU A 101 5.66 -8.50 -12.13
N LEU A 102 5.84 -7.19 -11.93
CA LEU A 102 5.03 -6.34 -11.04
C LEU A 102 4.14 -5.35 -11.80
N TYR A 103 4.03 -5.51 -13.12
CA TYR A 103 3.40 -4.56 -14.04
C TYR A 103 2.01 -5.03 -14.51
N HIS A 104 1.38 -5.97 -13.81
CA HIS A 104 0.06 -6.50 -14.18
C HIS A 104 -1.12 -5.68 -13.62
N GLY A 105 -0.80 -4.58 -12.93
CA GLY A 105 -1.76 -3.63 -12.40
C GLY A 105 -2.35 -2.69 -13.46
N PRO A 106 -3.31 -1.83 -13.06
CA PRO A 106 -4.07 -0.97 -13.96
C PRO A 106 -3.23 0.06 -14.72
N THR A 107 -2.04 0.43 -14.22
CA THR A 107 -1.16 1.42 -14.85
C THR A 107 0.12 0.81 -15.41
N LEU A 108 0.21 -0.52 -15.42
CA LEU A 108 1.33 -1.28 -15.97
C LEU A 108 2.67 -0.98 -15.27
N ALA A 109 2.62 -0.54 -14.01
CA ALA A 109 3.80 -0.20 -13.22
C ALA A 109 3.74 -0.80 -11.82
N PHE A 110 4.91 -1.14 -11.26
CA PHE A 110 5.01 -1.76 -9.94
C PHE A 110 4.38 -0.93 -8.80
N LYS A 111 4.21 0.38 -9.00
CA LYS A 111 3.59 1.28 -8.03
C LYS A 111 2.13 0.91 -7.75
N ASP A 112 1.47 0.24 -8.67
CA ASP A 112 0.09 -0.24 -8.50
C ASP A 112 -0.05 -1.16 -7.28
N ILE A 113 0.96 -1.99 -7.00
CA ILE A 113 0.95 -2.93 -5.86
C ILE A 113 0.68 -2.18 -4.54
N ALA A 114 1.40 -1.08 -4.32
CA ALA A 114 1.23 -0.28 -3.10
C ALA A 114 0.06 0.70 -3.23
N MET A 115 -0.05 1.42 -4.35
CA MET A 115 -1.01 2.51 -4.50
C MET A 115 -2.45 2.02 -4.43
N GLN A 116 -2.78 0.88 -5.04
CA GLN A 116 -4.15 0.35 -4.98
C GLN A 116 -4.55 -0.02 -3.54
N PHE A 117 -3.62 -0.56 -2.75
CA PHE A 117 -3.84 -0.80 -1.33
C PHE A 117 -4.02 0.51 -0.54
N ILE A 118 -3.12 1.47 -0.72
CA ILE A 118 -3.17 2.78 -0.05
C ILE A 118 -4.48 3.52 -0.37
N GLY A 119 -4.92 3.53 -1.63
CA GLY A 119 -6.15 4.20 -2.03
C GLY A 119 -7.41 3.56 -1.42
N ASN A 120 -7.44 2.24 -1.26
CA ASN A 120 -8.53 1.56 -0.55
C ASN A 120 -8.45 1.72 0.96
N LEU A 121 -7.25 1.82 1.51
CA LEU A 121 -7.03 2.07 2.92
C LEU A 121 -7.46 3.49 3.33
N TYR A 122 -7.17 4.51 2.51
CA TYR A 122 -7.75 5.85 2.71
C TYR A 122 -9.27 5.81 2.65
N ASN A 123 -9.84 5.14 1.66
CA ASN A 123 -11.30 5.02 1.55
C ASN A 123 -11.93 4.36 2.80
N TYR A 124 -11.27 3.33 3.35
CA TYR A 124 -11.67 2.69 4.60
C TYR A 124 -11.70 3.69 5.77
N TYR A 125 -10.60 4.40 6.00
CA TYR A 125 -10.51 5.35 7.12
C TYR A 125 -11.39 6.59 6.96
N LEU A 126 -11.60 7.05 5.72
CA LEU A 126 -12.45 8.21 5.46
C LEU A 126 -13.94 7.89 5.51
N LYS A 127 -14.33 6.62 5.39
CA LYS A 127 -15.75 6.23 5.42
C LYS A 127 -16.45 6.73 6.69
N SER A 128 -15.79 6.63 7.86
CA SER A 128 -16.29 7.11 9.15
C SER A 128 -15.86 8.55 9.51
N SER A 129 -15.11 9.24 8.64
CA SER A 129 -14.65 10.61 8.88
C SER A 129 -15.57 11.64 8.23
N GLU A 130 -15.80 12.79 8.85
CA GLU A 130 -16.45 13.94 8.19
C GLU A 130 -15.49 14.73 7.29
N LYS A 131 -14.21 14.35 7.24
CA LYS A 131 -13.18 15.07 6.49
C LYS A 131 -13.06 14.55 5.06
N ASN A 132 -12.73 15.47 4.16
CA ASN A 132 -12.24 15.18 2.82
C ASN A 132 -10.72 15.36 2.77
N ILE A 133 -10.05 14.59 1.92
CA ILE A 133 -8.61 14.73 1.67
C ILE A 133 -8.40 15.25 0.25
N ASN A 134 -7.52 16.24 0.13
CA ASN A 134 -7.00 16.71 -1.16
C ASN A 134 -5.55 16.25 -1.30
N ILE A 135 -5.29 15.36 -2.26
CA ILE A 135 -3.97 14.85 -2.59
C ILE A 135 -3.40 15.70 -3.71
N VAL A 136 -2.24 16.32 -3.47
CA VAL A 136 -1.52 17.11 -4.49
C VAL A 136 -0.18 16.42 -4.77
N VAL A 137 0.05 16.03 -6.02
CA VAL A 137 1.24 15.27 -6.43
C VAL A 137 1.85 15.92 -7.66
N ALA A 138 3.18 16.09 -7.66
CA ALA A 138 3.94 16.38 -8.87
C ALA A 138 4.52 15.07 -9.44
N THR A 139 4.50 14.89 -10.76
CA THR A 139 5.01 13.69 -11.42
C THR A 139 5.75 14.02 -12.71
N SER A 140 6.64 13.11 -13.13
CA SER A 140 7.26 13.09 -14.45
C SER A 140 6.73 11.96 -15.35
N GLY A 141 5.72 11.21 -14.91
CA GLY A 141 5.19 10.03 -15.61
C GLY A 141 4.36 9.12 -14.68
N ASP A 142 4.70 7.83 -14.66
CA ASP A 142 3.90 6.72 -14.09
C ASP A 142 3.37 6.91 -12.67
N THR A 143 4.11 7.60 -11.80
CA THR A 143 3.68 7.82 -10.41
C THR A 143 2.34 8.57 -10.34
N GLY A 144 2.10 9.48 -11.28
CA GLY A 144 0.84 10.21 -11.36
C GLY A 144 -0.30 9.30 -11.78
N SER A 145 -0.09 8.48 -12.81
CA SER A 145 -1.05 7.50 -13.30
C SER A 145 -1.48 6.53 -12.18
N ALA A 146 -0.53 5.94 -11.46
CA ALA A 146 -0.81 5.02 -10.36
C ALA A 146 -1.58 5.70 -9.22
N ALA A 147 -1.23 6.95 -8.87
CA ALA A 147 -1.95 7.71 -7.86
C ALA A 147 -3.38 8.07 -8.30
N ILE A 148 -3.58 8.51 -9.54
CA ILE A 148 -4.91 8.79 -10.11
C ILE A 148 -5.76 7.52 -10.07
N ASP A 149 -5.23 6.40 -10.55
CA ASP A 149 -5.99 5.16 -10.62
C ASP A 149 -6.41 4.64 -9.24
N ALA A 150 -5.54 4.75 -8.24
CA ALA A 150 -5.84 4.32 -6.87
C ALA A 150 -6.90 5.17 -6.16
N MET A 151 -6.97 6.46 -6.50
CA MET A 151 -7.81 7.46 -5.82
C MET A 151 -9.09 7.81 -6.58
N LYS A 152 -9.18 7.51 -7.88
CA LYS A 152 -10.37 7.80 -8.70
C LYS A 152 -11.60 7.10 -8.11
N GLY A 153 -12.72 7.81 -8.09
CA GLY A 153 -14.01 7.27 -7.63
C GLY A 153 -14.09 7.01 -6.11
N LYS A 154 -13.20 7.59 -5.29
CA LYS A 154 -13.32 7.57 -3.83
C LYS A 154 -13.98 8.86 -3.34
N ASP A 155 -15.17 8.74 -2.75
CA ASP A 155 -16.07 9.88 -2.46
C ASP A 155 -15.45 11.05 -1.70
N LYS A 156 -14.50 10.76 -0.80
CA LYS A 156 -13.89 11.75 0.11
C LYS A 156 -12.44 12.10 -0.26
N ILE A 157 -12.01 11.75 -1.46
CA ILE A 157 -10.64 11.99 -1.93
C ILE A 157 -10.70 12.77 -3.25
N ASN A 158 -10.09 13.94 -3.25
CA ASN A 158 -9.77 14.66 -4.48
C ASN A 158 -8.28 14.49 -4.77
N ILE A 159 -7.92 14.32 -6.04
CA ILE A 159 -6.52 14.22 -6.46
C ILE A 159 -6.21 15.26 -7.54
N PHE A 160 -5.10 15.97 -7.34
CA PHE A 160 -4.57 16.99 -8.23
C PHE A 160 -3.15 16.57 -8.61
N VAL A 161 -2.96 16.21 -9.88
CA VAL A 161 -1.64 15.80 -10.39
C VAL A 161 -1.08 16.88 -11.30
N LEU A 162 0.06 17.43 -10.89
CA LEU A 162 0.85 18.37 -11.66
C LEU A 162 1.91 17.61 -12.44
N HIS A 163 2.03 17.89 -13.73
CA HIS A 163 3.08 17.35 -14.56
C HIS A 163 3.62 18.45 -15.49
N PRO A 164 4.88 18.35 -15.93
CA PRO A 164 5.41 19.32 -16.87
C PRO A 164 4.67 19.24 -18.21
N ASN A 165 4.18 20.38 -18.68
CA ASN A 165 3.46 20.48 -19.94
C ASN A 165 4.32 19.98 -21.11
N ASN A 166 3.77 19.12 -21.97
CA ASN A 166 4.45 18.51 -23.13
C ASN A 166 5.78 17.79 -22.80
N ARG A 167 5.95 17.27 -21.58
CA ARG A 167 7.15 16.51 -21.17
C ARG A 167 6.84 15.16 -20.52
N VAL A 168 5.62 14.67 -20.70
CA VAL A 168 5.21 13.32 -20.29
C VAL A 168 4.86 12.56 -21.56
N SER A 169 5.33 11.31 -21.64
CA SER A 169 5.13 10.39 -22.78
C SER A 169 3.67 10.01 -22.99
#